data_AF-A0A5N5STC4-F1
#
_entry.id   AF-A0A5N5STC4-F1
#
_cell.length_a   1.000
_cell.length_b   1.000
_cell.length_c   1.000
_cell.angle_alpha   90.00
_cell.angle_beta   90.00
_cell.angle_gamma   90.00
#
_symmetry.space_group_name_H-M   'P 1'
#
loop_
_entity.id
_entity.type
_entity.pdbx_description
1 polymer ?
#
loop_
_entity_poly.entity_id
_entity_poly.type
_entity_poly.pdbx_seq_one_letter_code
_entity_poly.pdbx_strand_id
1 'polypeptide(L)'
;MKLKFNLILYFSLIDPTKIDWEKFSILDLIKAGEEIWSQFNPTDVECQKRLICEIHQNSGDLGPTAEQIVDWFSYLSYTKVMTMPKKMQKIVNEYLEAADKGLEENVDCGNEYFRCKFSLKKLAKKYRNKKEKKRIIPRNYE
;
A
#
# COMPACT_ATOMS: atom_id res chain seq x y z
N MET A 1 19.25 9.24 11.44
CA MET A 1 19.27 9.89 10.09
C MET A 1 19.27 8.90 8.91
N LYS A 2 19.77 7.66 9.05
CA LYS A 2 19.80 6.64 7.97
C LYS A 2 18.47 5.95 7.59
N LEU A 3 17.38 6.18 8.34
CA LEU A 3 16.08 5.53 8.12
C LEU A 3 15.09 6.35 7.28
N LYS A 4 15.34 7.66 7.08
CA LYS A 4 14.47 8.53 6.26
C LYS A 4 14.65 8.33 4.74
N PHE A 5 15.77 7.75 4.31
CA PHE A 5 16.09 7.53 2.90
C PHE A 5 15.31 6.34 2.28
N ASN A 6 15.00 5.31 3.08
CA ASN A 6 14.29 4.12 2.58
C ASN A 6 12.82 4.39 2.24
N LEU A 7 12.18 5.40 2.86
CA LEU A 7 10.81 5.78 2.50
C LEU A 7 10.75 6.49 1.15
N ILE A 8 11.76 7.30 0.83
CA ILE A 8 11.89 7.98 -0.47
C ILE A 8 12.08 6.94 -1.57
N LEU A 9 12.82 5.87 -1.31
CA LEU A 9 12.96 4.74 -2.24
C LEU A 9 11.65 3.96 -2.45
N TYR A 10 10.85 3.75 -1.41
CA TYR A 10 9.53 3.11 -1.54
C TYR A 10 8.53 3.98 -2.31
N PHE A 11 8.59 5.31 -2.15
CA PHE A 11 7.73 6.26 -2.86
C PHE A 11 8.19 6.55 -4.30
N SER A 12 9.47 6.29 -4.63
CA SER A 12 10.01 6.46 -6.00
C SER A 12 9.76 5.25 -6.91
N LEU A 13 9.23 4.14 -6.36
CA LEU A 13 8.69 3.03 -7.15
C LEU A 13 7.26 3.28 -7.62
N ILE A 14 6.58 4.28 -7.03
CA ILE A 14 5.31 4.80 -7.52
C ILE A 14 5.70 5.83 -8.57
N ASP A 15 5.66 5.48 -9.85
CA ASP A 15 5.80 6.46 -10.92
C ASP A 15 4.62 7.45 -10.78
N PRO A 16 4.85 8.68 -10.31
CA PRO A 16 3.77 9.62 -10.09
C PRO A 16 3.08 9.89 -11.43
N THR A 17 3.76 9.79 -12.57
CA THR A 17 3.18 10.11 -13.88
C THR A 17 2.12 9.13 -14.37
N LYS A 18 2.02 7.93 -13.77
CA LYS A 18 0.99 6.92 -14.08
C LYS A 18 -0.27 7.04 -13.23
N ILE A 19 -0.25 7.86 -12.19
CA ILE A 19 -1.44 8.20 -11.42
C ILE A 19 -2.27 9.15 -12.27
N ASP A 20 -3.53 8.80 -12.52
CA ASP A 20 -4.49 9.63 -13.25
C ASP A 20 -4.90 10.83 -12.36
N TRP A 21 -4.01 11.83 -12.27
CA TRP A 21 -4.12 13.01 -11.40
C TRP A 21 -5.35 13.85 -11.70
N GLU A 22 -5.86 13.80 -12.93
CA GLU A 22 -7.07 14.53 -13.34
C GLU A 22 -8.33 14.00 -12.65
N LYS A 23 -8.31 12.75 -12.16
CA LYS A 23 -9.45 12.12 -11.47
C LYS A 23 -9.43 12.28 -9.94
N PHE A 24 -8.36 12.84 -9.36
CA PHE A 24 -8.25 13.13 -7.94
C PHE A 24 -8.20 14.64 -7.70
N SER A 25 -9.06 15.16 -6.84
CA SER A 25 -8.88 16.53 -6.34
C SER A 25 -7.58 16.58 -5.55
N ILE A 26 -6.67 17.51 -5.88
CA ILE A 26 -5.40 17.73 -5.16
C ILE A 26 -5.64 17.85 -3.63
N LEU A 27 -6.76 18.44 -3.22
CA LEU A 27 -7.16 18.54 -1.81
C LEU A 27 -7.56 17.19 -1.19
N ASP A 28 -8.15 16.27 -1.95
CA ASP A 28 -8.46 14.92 -1.49
C ASP A 28 -7.19 14.07 -1.37
N LEU A 29 -6.21 14.28 -2.26
CA LEU A 29 -4.89 13.64 -2.19
C LEU A 29 -4.10 14.13 -0.96
N ILE A 30 -4.09 15.44 -0.69
CA ILE A 30 -3.45 16.01 0.50
C ILE A 30 -4.07 15.43 1.77
N LYS A 31 -5.41 15.35 1.85
CA LYS A 31 -6.12 14.76 3.00
C LYS A 31 -5.85 13.27 3.15
N ALA A 32 -5.77 12.52 2.04
CA ALA A 32 -5.39 11.12 2.06
C ALA A 32 -3.96 10.94 2.54
N GLY A 33 -3.04 11.78 2.08
CA GLY A 33 -1.64 11.79 2.50
C GLY A 33 -1.49 12.12 3.98
N GLU A 34 -2.22 13.10 4.51
CA GLU A 34 -2.22 13.47 5.93
C GLU A 34 -2.80 12.35 6.81
N GLU A 35 -3.88 11.69 6.36
CA GLU A 35 -4.48 10.56 7.06
C GLU A 35 -3.55 9.33 7.06
N ILE A 36 -2.86 9.05 5.95
CA ILE A 36 -1.82 8.02 5.90
C ILE A 36 -0.65 8.39 6.82
N TRP A 37 -0.16 9.63 6.74
CA TRP A 37 0.99 10.09 7.51
C TRP A 37 0.75 10.06 9.03
N SER A 38 -0.48 10.34 9.47
CA SER A 38 -0.84 10.30 10.89
C SER A 38 -1.03 8.88 11.44
N GLN A 39 -1.38 7.91 10.60
CA GLN A 39 -1.73 6.55 11.04
C GLN A 39 -0.68 5.49 10.69
N PHE A 40 0.13 5.73 9.67
CA PHE A 40 1.16 4.80 9.23
C PHE A 40 2.45 5.03 10.02
N ASN A 41 2.87 4.03 10.80
CA ASN A 41 4.15 4.08 11.50
C ASN A 41 5.23 3.38 10.65
N PRO A 42 6.13 4.13 9.98
CA PRO A 42 7.16 3.56 9.11
C PRO A 42 8.30 2.87 9.87
N THR A 43 8.30 2.87 11.21
CA THR A 43 9.27 2.11 12.01
C THR A 43 8.69 0.80 12.52
N ASP A 44 7.38 0.59 12.38
CA ASP A 44 6.69 -0.62 12.82
C ASP A 44 6.65 -1.64 11.68
N VAL A 45 7.43 -2.71 11.86
CA VAL A 45 7.52 -3.81 10.91
C VAL A 45 6.19 -4.52 10.74
N GLU A 46 5.36 -4.59 11.79
CA GLU A 46 4.05 -5.24 11.74
C GLU A 46 3.07 -4.44 10.87
N CYS A 47 3.07 -3.10 10.99
CA CYS A 47 2.28 -2.23 10.11
C CYS A 47 2.73 -2.30 8.64
N GLN A 48 4.03 -2.43 8.38
CA GLN A 48 4.54 -2.58 7.02
C GLN A 48 4.10 -3.91 6.39
N LYS A 49 4.19 -5.00 7.16
CA LYS A 49 3.69 -6.32 6.73
C LYS A 49 2.19 -6.30 6.47
N ARG A 50 1.41 -5.65 7.33
CA ARG A 50 -0.03 -5.45 7.11
C ARG A 50 -0.31 -4.77 5.77
N LEU A 51 0.41 -3.69 5.48
CA LEU A 51 0.25 -2.96 4.22
C LEU A 51 0.53 -3.87 3.02
N ILE A 52 1.65 -4.60 3.06
CA ILE A 52 2.04 -5.54 2.00
C ILE A 52 0.96 -6.61 1.81
N CYS A 53 0.50 -7.22 2.91
CA CYS A 53 -0.56 -8.23 2.89
C CYS A 53 -1.86 -7.68 2.30
N GLU A 54 -2.33 -6.52 2.76
CA GLU A 54 -3.57 -5.90 2.27
C GLU A 54 -3.47 -5.47 0.80
N ILE A 55 -2.28 -5.09 0.31
CA ILE A 55 -2.04 -4.82 -1.12
C ILE A 55 -2.23 -6.08 -1.94
N HIS A 56 -1.63 -7.21 -1.53
CA HIS A 56 -1.73 -8.48 -2.25
C HIS A 56 -3.15 -9.04 -2.20
N GLN A 57 -3.85 -8.87 -1.07
CA GLN A 57 -5.22 -9.32 -0.87
C GLN A 57 -6.26 -8.52 -1.67
N ASN A 58 -6.00 -7.24 -1.95
CA ASN A 58 -6.98 -6.33 -2.56
C ASN A 58 -6.44 -5.62 -3.81
N SER A 59 -5.43 -6.17 -4.48
CA SER A 59 -4.72 -5.52 -5.58
C SER A 59 -5.66 -5.03 -6.70
N GLY A 60 -6.62 -5.88 -7.12
CA GLY A 60 -7.61 -5.52 -8.14
C GLY A 60 -8.57 -4.38 -7.74
N ASP A 61 -8.82 -4.19 -6.44
CA ASP A 61 -9.65 -3.10 -5.93
C ASP A 61 -8.89 -1.78 -5.74
N LEU A 62 -7.57 -1.87 -5.54
CA LEU A 62 -6.67 -0.74 -5.30
C LEU A 62 -6.14 -0.12 -6.61
N GLY A 63 -6.25 -0.85 -7.72
CA GLY A 63 -5.95 -0.38 -9.07
C GLY A 63 -4.50 -0.60 -9.51
N PRO A 64 -4.10 -0.02 -10.66
CA PRO A 64 -2.86 -0.40 -11.36
C PRO A 64 -1.58 -0.25 -10.55
N THR A 65 -1.53 0.71 -9.61
CA THR A 65 -0.38 0.90 -8.73
C THR A 65 -0.20 -0.27 -7.76
N ALA A 66 -1.30 -0.86 -7.26
CA ALA A 66 -1.23 -2.01 -6.38
C ALA A 66 -0.83 -3.28 -7.13
N GLU A 67 -1.34 -3.47 -8.37
CA GLU A 67 -0.92 -4.56 -9.26
C GLU A 67 0.59 -4.51 -9.54
N GLN A 68 1.13 -3.31 -9.82
CA GLN A 68 2.58 -3.14 -9.96
C GLN A 68 3.32 -3.60 -8.71
N ILE A 69 2.88 -3.20 -7.51
CA ILE A 69 3.54 -3.62 -6.26
C ILE A 69 3.53 -5.15 -6.12
N VAL A 70 2.43 -5.82 -6.47
CA VAL A 70 2.37 -7.30 -6.49
C VAL A 70 3.42 -7.88 -7.44
N ASP A 71 3.54 -7.32 -8.66
CA ASP A 71 4.56 -7.74 -9.63
C ASP A 71 5.97 -7.58 -9.06
N TRP A 72 6.29 -6.46 -8.41
CA TRP A 72 7.59 -6.22 -7.75
C TRP A 72 7.92 -7.30 -6.71
N PHE A 73 6.93 -7.74 -5.94
CA PHE A 73 7.12 -8.80 -4.95
C PHE A 73 7.37 -10.18 -5.60
N SER A 74 6.77 -10.44 -6.77
CA SER A 74 7.11 -11.63 -7.56
C SER A 74 8.59 -11.61 -7.98
N TYR A 75 9.14 -10.45 -8.37
CA TYR A 75 10.56 -10.30 -8.69
C TYR A 75 11.46 -10.46 -7.46
N LEU A 76 11.03 -9.91 -6.32
CA LEU A 76 11.76 -10.05 -5.05
C LEU A 76 11.86 -11.51 -4.60
N SER A 77 10.91 -12.37 -4.98
CA SER A 77 10.98 -13.80 -4.67
C SER A 77 12.22 -14.48 -5.28
N TYR A 78 12.67 -14.06 -6.47
CA TYR A 78 13.90 -14.55 -7.10
C TYR A 78 15.17 -14.12 -6.37
N THR A 79 15.11 -13.03 -5.58
CA THR A 79 16.26 -12.56 -4.79
C THR A 79 16.63 -13.52 -3.65
N LYS A 80 15.74 -14.49 -3.31
CA LYS A 80 16.07 -15.61 -2.41
C LYS A 80 17.27 -16.44 -2.90
N VAL A 81 17.54 -16.44 -4.21
CA VAL A 81 18.64 -17.17 -4.85
C VAL A 81 19.96 -16.37 -4.84
N MET A 82 19.93 -15.08 -4.52
CA MET A 82 21.12 -14.25 -4.42
C MET A 82 21.73 -14.30 -3.01
N THR A 83 23.06 -14.29 -2.92
CA THR A 83 23.80 -14.20 -1.65
C THR A 83 23.65 -12.81 -1.04
N MET A 84 22.64 -12.65 -0.19
CA MET A 84 22.37 -11.41 0.55
C MET A 84 22.87 -11.51 2.02
N PRO A 85 23.32 -10.40 2.65
CA PRO A 85 23.61 -10.40 4.09
C PRO A 85 22.41 -10.86 4.93
N LYS A 86 22.64 -11.73 5.92
CA LYS A 86 21.58 -12.39 6.72
C LYS A 86 20.51 -11.44 7.27
N LYS A 87 20.90 -10.23 7.70
CA LYS A 87 19.96 -9.23 8.23
C LYS A 87 18.96 -8.73 7.17
N MET A 88 19.43 -8.53 5.94
CA MET A 88 18.58 -8.09 4.83
C MET A 88 17.71 -9.26 4.34
N GLN A 89 18.27 -10.46 4.24
CA GLN A 89 17.53 -11.66 3.89
C GLN A 89 16.36 -11.92 4.85
N LYS A 90 16.56 -11.71 6.16
CA LYS A 90 15.50 -11.82 7.15
C LYS A 90 14.34 -10.86 6.87
N ILE A 91 14.63 -9.58 6.60
CA ILE A 91 13.62 -8.56 6.32
C ILE A 91 12.87 -8.88 5.01
N VAL A 92 13.60 -9.25 3.96
CA VAL A 92 13.00 -9.63 2.67
C VAL A 92 12.08 -10.83 2.84
N ASN A 93 12.52 -11.88 3.53
CA ASN A 93 11.69 -13.06 3.79
C ASN A 93 10.45 -12.71 4.62
N GLU A 94 10.60 -11.85 5.62
CA GLU A 94 9.49 -11.37 6.45
C GLU A 94 8.44 -10.58 5.66
N TYR A 95 8.83 -9.88 4.59
CA TYR A 95 7.92 -9.17 3.70
C TYR A 95 7.31 -10.09 2.64
N LEU A 96 8.08 -11.04 2.11
CA LEU A 96 7.57 -12.05 1.17
C LEU A 96 6.54 -12.95 1.86
N GLU A 97 6.76 -13.35 3.11
CA GLU A 97 5.77 -14.09 3.89
C GLU A 97 4.47 -13.30 4.06
N ALA A 98 4.56 -11.97 4.28
CA ALA A 98 3.38 -11.12 4.38
C ALA A 98 2.64 -10.99 3.04
N ALA A 99 3.38 -10.97 1.92
CA ALA A 99 2.81 -10.98 0.58
C ALA A 99 2.09 -12.30 0.27
N ASP A 100 2.75 -13.43 0.58
CA ASP A 100 2.21 -14.78 0.40
C ASP A 100 0.90 -14.95 1.18
N LYS A 101 0.87 -14.51 2.46
CA LYS A 101 -0.37 -14.47 3.27
C LYS A 101 -1.48 -13.64 2.65
N GLY A 102 -1.15 -12.55 1.97
CA GLY A 102 -2.13 -11.71 1.28
C GLY A 102 -2.77 -12.41 0.08
N LEU A 103 -2.13 -13.43 -0.50
CA LEU A 103 -2.67 -14.24 -1.60
C LEU A 103 -3.51 -15.43 -1.11
N GLU A 104 -3.45 -15.77 0.18
CA GLU A 104 -4.24 -16.86 0.75
C GLU A 104 -5.70 -16.44 0.98
N GLU A 105 -6.65 -17.18 0.38
CA GLU A 105 -8.09 -16.87 0.48
C GLU A 105 -8.63 -16.92 1.92
N ASN A 106 -8.03 -17.74 2.78
CA ASN A 106 -8.47 -17.95 4.17
C ASN A 106 -7.82 -16.99 5.18
N VAL A 107 -6.97 -16.07 4.72
CA VAL A 107 -6.25 -15.14 5.60
C VAL A 107 -6.88 -13.76 5.54
N ASP A 108 -7.24 -13.23 6.72
CA ASP A 108 -7.56 -11.81 6.87
C ASP A 108 -6.33 -11.07 7.40
N CYS A 109 -5.68 -10.29 6.53
CA CYS A 109 -4.54 -9.44 6.88
C CYS A 109 -4.82 -8.50 8.07
N GLY A 110 -6.08 -8.14 8.29
CA GLY A 110 -6.49 -7.33 9.44
C GLY A 110 -6.38 -8.06 10.79
N ASN A 111 -6.63 -9.37 10.80
CA ASN A 111 -6.53 -10.22 11.99
C ASN A 111 -5.08 -10.68 12.22
N GLU A 112 -4.36 -10.97 11.14
CA GLU A 112 -2.95 -11.38 11.21
C GLU A 112 -2.06 -10.27 11.78
N TYR A 113 -2.34 -9.01 11.43
CA TYR A 113 -1.57 -7.85 11.85
C TYR A 113 -2.41 -6.87 12.69
N PHE A 114 -3.05 -7.40 13.72
CA PHE A 114 -4.03 -6.68 14.54
C PHE A 114 -3.47 -5.47 15.31
N ARG A 115 -2.15 -5.41 15.56
CA ARG A 115 -1.56 -4.26 16.28
C ARG A 115 -1.46 -3.01 15.42
N CYS A 116 -1.42 -3.17 14.10
CA CYS A 116 -1.45 -2.03 13.20
C CYS A 116 -2.88 -1.50 13.07
N LYS A 117 -3.12 -0.23 13.44
CA LYS A 117 -4.47 0.38 13.34
C LYS A 117 -4.83 0.81 11.93
N PHE A 118 -3.84 1.10 11.11
CA PHE A 118 -4.01 1.53 9.73
C PHE A 118 -4.49 0.37 8.84
N SER A 119 -5.43 0.64 7.93
CA SER A 119 -5.91 -0.34 6.95
C SER A 119 -6.14 0.33 5.61
N LEU A 120 -5.40 -0.12 4.59
CA LEU A 120 -5.51 0.33 3.21
C LEU A 120 -6.88 -0.02 2.63
N LYS A 121 -7.46 -1.17 2.98
CA LYS A 121 -8.82 -1.57 2.58
C LYS A 121 -9.87 -0.56 3.06
N LYS A 122 -9.77 -0.11 4.32
CA LYS A 122 -10.67 0.91 4.88
C LYS A 122 -10.49 2.26 4.18
N LEU A 123 -9.24 2.64 3.92
CA LEU A 123 -8.91 3.88 3.23
C LEU A 123 -9.49 3.88 1.80
N ALA A 124 -9.24 2.84 1.02
CA ALA A 124 -9.74 2.69 -0.35
C ALA A 124 -11.27 2.82 -0.42
N LYS A 125 -11.99 2.11 0.47
CA LYS A 125 -13.45 2.19 0.57
C LYS A 125 -13.95 3.61 0.88
N LYS A 126 -13.28 4.32 1.79
CA LYS A 126 -13.64 5.70 2.19
C LYS A 126 -13.56 6.67 1.00
N TYR A 127 -12.49 6.59 0.21
CA TYR A 127 -12.29 7.48 -0.94
C TYR A 127 -13.12 7.08 -2.18
N ARG A 128 -13.39 5.78 -2.39
CA ARG A 128 -14.31 5.28 -3.44
C ARG A 128 -15.73 5.84 -3.23
N ASN A 129 -16.28 5.70 -2.02
CA ASN A 129 -17.61 6.19 -1.67
C ASN A 129 -17.72 7.73 -1.79
N LYS A 130 -16.64 8.45 -1.49
CA LYS A 130 -16.59 9.91 -1.64
C LYS A 130 -16.62 10.33 -3.11
N LYS A 131 -15.96 9.59 -4.00
CA LYS A 131 -15.97 9.81 -5.45
C LYS A 131 -17.33 9.49 -6.07
N GLU A 132 -18.04 8.47 -5.58
CA GLU A 132 -19.41 8.17 -5.99
C GLU A 132 -20.39 9.27 -5.54
N LYS A 133 -20.31 9.73 -4.29
CA LYS A 133 -21.13 10.87 -3.82
C LYS A 133 -20.90 12.14 -4.64
N LYS A 134 -19.65 12.43 -5.05
CA LYS A 134 -19.35 13.57 -5.94
C LYS A 134 -19.88 13.40 -7.37
N ARG A 135 -20.07 12.17 -7.86
CA ARG A 135 -20.68 11.91 -9.18
C ARG A 135 -22.20 12.04 -9.19
N ILE A 136 -22.86 11.84 -8.04
CA ILE A 136 -24.33 11.89 -7.92
C ILE A 136 -24.83 13.33 -7.69
N ILE A 137 -23.98 14.25 -7.25
CA ILE A 137 -24.34 15.68 -7.14
C ILE A 137 -24.22 16.30 -8.55
N PRO A 138 -25.31 16.73 -9.20
CA PRO A 138 -25.21 17.41 -10.48
C PRO A 138 -24.40 18.69 -10.30
N ARG A 139 -23.40 18.91 -11.16
CA ARG A 139 -22.75 20.22 -11.29
C ARG A 139 -23.75 21.15 -11.96
N ASN A 140 -24.61 21.77 -11.16
CA ASN A 140 -25.30 22.98 -11.56
C ASN A 140 -24.23 24.09 -11.57
N TYR A 141 -23.69 24.35 -12.75
CA TYR A 141 -23.08 25.65 -13.03
C TYR A 141 -24.20 26.57 -13.50
N GLU A 142 -24.65 27.45 -12.60
CA GLU A 142 -25.19 28.76 -12.98
C GLU A 142 -24.02 29.75 -13.09
#